data_AF-M2R1I9-F1
#
_entry.id   AF-M2R1I9-F1
#
_cell.length_a   1.000
_cell.length_b   1.000
_cell.length_c   1.000
_cell.angle_alpha   90.00
_cell.angle_beta   90.00
_cell.angle_gamma   90.00
#
_symmetry.space_group_name_H-M   'P 1'
#
loop_
_entity.id
_entity.type
_entity.pdbx_description
1 polymer ?
#
loop_
_entity_poly.entity_id
_entity_poly.type
_entity_poly.pdbx_seq_one_letter_code
_entity_poly.pdbx_strand_id
1 'polypeptide(L)' 'MSQLSSRRLALNSLMQSRGGAHTISWSVTQSGPRHAPMWTASVYIQGVLYGTGASANRDAAKEIAAAQALAALQR' A
#
# COMPACT_ATOMS: atom_id res chain seq x y z
N MET A 1 6.68 -20.74 12.90
CA MET A 1 6.91 -20.54 11.46
C MET A 1 5.63 -20.01 10.86
N SER A 2 5.54 -18.69 10.62
CA SER A 2 4.28 -18.07 10.17
C SER A 2 4.58 -17.16 8.98
N GLN A 3 4.05 -17.56 7.82
CA GLN A 3 4.18 -16.92 6.51
C GLN A 3 3.68 -15.47 6.51
N LEU A 4 4.55 -14.51 6.82
CA LEU A 4 4.30 -13.10 6.51
C LEU A 4 4.80 -12.79 5.09
N SER A 5 3.95 -13.16 4.13
CA SER A 5 3.68 -12.42 2.88
C SER A 5 4.88 -11.88 2.07
N SER A 6 5.32 -12.68 1.10
CA SER A 6 6.42 -12.42 0.14
C SER A 6 6.38 -11.07 -0.60
N ARG A 7 5.21 -10.41 -0.71
CA ARG A 7 5.08 -9.10 -1.39
C ARG A 7 5.47 -7.92 -0.49
N ARG A 8 5.29 -8.02 0.83
CA ARG A 8 5.67 -6.96 1.79
C ARG A 8 7.20 -6.82 1.92
N LEU A 9 7.90 -7.95 1.92
CA LEU A 9 9.36 -8.01 1.95
C LEU A 9 9.98 -7.51 0.65
N ALA A 10 9.40 -7.88 -0.50
CA ALA A 10 9.85 -7.38 -1.80
C ALA A 10 9.74 -5.85 -1.91
N LEU A 11 8.65 -5.27 -1.41
CA LEU A 11 8.43 -3.83 -1.39
C LEU A 11 9.45 -3.12 -0.48
N ASN A 12 9.74 -3.68 0.69
CA ASN A 12 10.74 -3.14 1.61
C ASN A 12 12.18 -3.21 1.03
N SER A 13 12.53 -4.32 0.37
CA SER A 13 13.84 -4.48 -0.26
C SER A 13 14.03 -3.56 -1.48
N LEU A 14 12.98 -3.36 -2.28
CA LEU A 14 12.95 -2.37 -3.38
C LEU A 14 13.07 -0.92 -2.89
N MET A 15 12.58 -0.64 -1.68
CA MET A 15 12.67 0.69 -1.07
C MET A 15 14.05 0.95 -0.45
N GLN A 16 14.65 -0.06 0.19
CA GLN A 16 15.98 0.07 0.79
C GLN A 16 17.09 0.20 -0.26
N SER A 17 16.97 -0.46 -1.42
CA SER A 17 18.00 -0.42 -2.46
C SER A 17 18.08 0.89 -3.25
N ARG A 18 17.03 1.74 -3.21
CA ARG A 18 16.99 3.00 -3.95
C ARG A 18 17.66 4.19 -3.25
N GLY A 19 18.31 4.00 -2.10
CA GLY A 19 19.20 4.99 -1.45
C GLY A 19 18.55 6.33 -1.03
N GLY A 20 17.25 6.45 -1.23
CA GLY A 20 16.47 7.65 -1.04
C GLY A 20 15.02 7.24 -1.17
N ALA A 21 14.48 6.65 -0.11
CA ALA A 21 13.05 6.64 0.04
C ALA A 21 12.63 8.11 0.00
N HIS A 22 12.08 8.54 -1.14
CA HIS A 22 11.02 9.53 -1.05
C HIS A 22 10.04 8.94 -0.05
N THR A 23 9.93 9.49 1.17
CA THR A 23 9.26 8.84 2.30
C THR A 23 7.89 8.32 1.87
N ILE A 24 7.82 7.02 1.53
CA ILE A 24 6.59 6.40 1.08
C ILE A 24 5.92 5.87 2.35
N SER A 25 4.85 6.53 2.77
CA SER A 25 4.04 6.11 3.90
C SER A 25 2.80 5.40 3.38
N TRP A 26 2.53 4.20 3.91
CA TRP A 26 1.33 3.43 3.59
C TRP A 26 0.38 3.48 4.78
N SER A 27 -0.78 4.09 4.60
CA SER A 27 -1.85 4.02 5.59
C SER A 27 -2.84 2.95 5.16
N VAL A 28 -3.16 2.02 6.06
CA VAL A 28 -4.17 1.00 5.80
C VAL A 28 -5.11 0.92 6.99
N THR A 29 -6.34 1.31 6.79
CA THR A 29 -7.41 1.31 7.81
C THR A 29 -8.43 0.24 7.48
N GLN A 30 -8.91 -0.42 8.53
CA GLN A 30 -10.06 -1.32 8.44
C GLN A 30 -11.28 -0.57 8.95
N SER A 31 -12.36 -0.63 8.20
CA SER A 31 -13.64 -0.02 8.50
C SER A 31 -14.76 -1.03 8.25
N GLY A 32 -15.91 -0.83 8.88
CA GLY A 32 -17.10 -1.65 8.65
C GLY A 32 -17.30 -2.82 9.63
N PRO A 33 -18.42 -3.54 9.49
CA PRO A 33 -18.83 -4.60 10.41
C PRO A 33 -17.85 -5.76 10.41
N ARG A 34 -17.77 -6.48 11.54
CA ARG A 34 -16.88 -7.65 11.70
C ARG A 34 -17.13 -8.75 10.64
N HIS A 35 -18.36 -8.83 10.11
CA HIS A 35 -18.77 -9.78 9.07
C HIS A 35 -18.59 -9.26 7.64
N ALA A 36 -18.28 -7.97 7.45
CA ALA A 36 -18.05 -7.34 6.15
C ALA A 36 -16.96 -6.26 6.28
N PRO A 37 -15.71 -6.64 6.59
CA PRO A 37 -14.64 -5.68 6.76
C PRO A 37 -14.28 -5.03 5.42
N MET A 38 -14.20 -3.71 5.42
CA MET A 38 -13.74 -2.91 4.30
C MET A 38 -12.37 -2.32 4.63
N TRP A 39 -11.38 -2.67 3.82
CA TRP A 39 -10.01 -2.21 3.95
C TRP A 39 -9.76 -1.07 2.99
N THR A 40 -9.26 0.04 3.52
CA THR A 40 -8.87 1.21 2.74
C THR A 40 -7.36 1.37 2.86
N ALA A 41 -6.66 1.40 1.74
CA ALA A 41 -5.22 1.59 1.65
C ALA A 41 -4.91 2.89 0.92
N SER A 42 -3.95 3.65 1.42
CA SER A 42 -3.53 4.94 0.90
C SER A 42 -2.00 5.00 0.85
N VAL A 43 -1.45 5.40 -0.29
CA VAL A 43 -0.02 5.57 -0.53
C VAL A 43 0.30 7.06 -0.53
N TYR A 44 1.13 7.46 0.42
CA TYR A 44 1.65 8.80 0.52
C TYR A 44 3.12 8.78 0.11
N ILE A 45 3.57 9.71 -0.72
CA ILE A 45 4.97 9.89 -1.11
C ILE A 45 5.33 11.32 -0.74
N GLN A 46 6.33 11.51 0.11
CA GLN A 46 6.69 12.83 0.65
C GLN A 46 5.51 13.56 1.34
N GLY A 47 4.59 12.80 1.94
CA GLY A 47 3.39 13.36 2.58
C GLY A 47 2.24 13.69 1.62
N VAL A 48 2.43 13.55 0.30
CA VAL A 48 1.38 13.75 -0.70
C VAL A 48 0.68 12.43 -1.00
N LEU A 49 -0.65 12.41 -1.07
CA LEU A 49 -1.40 11.22 -1.46
C LEU A 49 -1.26 10.96 -2.96
N TYR A 50 -0.63 9.85 -3.33
CA TYR A 50 -0.42 9.44 -4.73
C TYR A 50 -1.42 8.38 -5.20
N GLY A 51 -1.96 7.57 -4.28
CA GLY A 51 -2.87 6.49 -4.66
C GLY A 51 -3.70 6.00 -3.49
N THR A 52 -4.94 5.59 -3.78
CA THR A 52 -5.91 5.14 -2.79
C THR A 52 -6.73 3.98 -3.33
N GLY A 53 -6.90 2.93 -2.53
CA GLY A 53 -7.65 1.75 -2.90
C GLY A 53 -8.50 1.26 -1.75
N ALA A 54 -9.73 0.83 -2.04
CA ALA A 54 -10.62 0.23 -1.06
C ALA A 54 -11.09 -1.14 -1.54
N SER A 55 -11.11 -2.12 -0.66
CA SER A 55 -11.56 -3.48 -0.98
C SER A 55 -11.94 -4.26 0.28
N ALA A 56 -12.73 -5.32 0.14
CA ALA A 56 -12.99 -6.26 1.23
C ALA A 56 -11.73 -7.02 1.70
N ASN A 57 -10.66 -6.98 0.90
CA ASN A 57 -9.39 -7.64 1.18
C ASN A 57 -8.27 -6.61 1.34
N ARG A 58 -7.49 -6.74 2.42
CA ARG A 58 -6.36 -5.85 2.72
C ARG A 58 -5.32 -5.80 1.60
N ASP A 59 -4.98 -6.95 1.04
CA ASP A 59 -3.98 -7.03 -0.02
C ASP A 59 -4.51 -6.44 -1.33
N ALA A 60 -5.76 -6.73 -1.70
CA ALA A 60 -6.40 -6.12 -2.86
C ALA A 60 -6.46 -4.58 -2.75
N ALA A 61 -6.80 -4.04 -1.58
CA ALA A 61 -6.81 -2.60 -1.34
C ALA A 61 -5.42 -1.97 -1.58
N LYS A 62 -4.36 -2.62 -1.09
CA LYS A 62 -2.98 -2.16 -1.32
C LYS A 62 -2.55 -2.25 -2.78
N GLU A 63 -2.90 -3.31 -3.49
CA GLU A 63 -2.59 -3.48 -4.91
C GLU A 63 -3.22 -2.36 -5.74
N ILE A 64 -4.48 -2.01 -5.47
CA ILE A 64 -5.18 -0.89 -6.12
C ILE A 64 -4.46 0.43 -5.83
N ALA A 65 -4.12 0.69 -4.57
CA ALA A 65 -3.44 1.92 -4.17
C ALA A 65 -2.02 2.02 -4.78
N ALA A 66 -1.30 0.89 -4.87
CA ALA A 66 0.01 0.79 -5.50
C ALA A 66 -0.07 1.06 -7.01
N ALA A 67 -1.03 0.46 -7.71
CA ALA A 67 -1.23 0.65 -9.14
C ALA A 67 -1.49 2.12 -9.48
N GLN A 68 -2.33 2.80 -8.68
CA GLN A 68 -2.56 4.23 -8.83
C GLN A 68 -1.30 5.07 -8.58
N ALA A 69 -0.57 4.78 -7.50
CA ALA A 69 0.66 5.51 -7.19
C ALA A 69 1.74 5.33 -8.28
N LEU A 70 1.87 4.14 -8.84
CA LEU A 70 2.78 3.87 -9.96
C LEU A 70 2.38 4.65 -11.21
N ALA A 71 1.09 4.64 -11.56
CA ALA A 71 0.59 5.39 -12.70
C ALA A 71 0.76 6.91 -12.52
N ALA A 72 0.72 7.41 -11.28
CA ALA A 72 0.96 8.81 -10.96
C ALA A 72 2.46 9.19 -10.99
N LEU A 73 3.36 8.26 -10.64
CA LEU A 73 4.82 8.46 -10.70
C LEU A 73 5.40 8.35 -12.12
N GLN A 74 4.71 7.67 -13.04
CA GLN A 74 5.16 7.45 -14.42
C GLN A 74 4.73 8.57 -15.39
N ARG A 75 4.13 9.66 -14.90
CA ARG A 75 3.76 10.84 -15.68
C ARG A 75 4.74 11.98 -15.40
#